data_AF-A0A2T0V669-F1
#
_entry.id   AF-A0A2T0V669-F1
#
_cell.length_a   1.000
_cell.length_b   1.000
_cell.length_c   1.000
_cell.angle_alpha   90.00
_cell.angle_beta   90.00
_cell.angle_gamma   90.00
#
_symmetry.space_group_name_H-M   'P 1'
#
loop_
_entity.id
_entity.type
_entity.pdbx_description
1 polymer ?
#
loop_
_entity_poly.entity_id
_entity_poly.type
_entity_poly.pdbx_seq_one_letter_code
_entity_poly.pdbx_strand_id
1 'polypeptide(L)'
;MIRVGQRDQFYSIAHLKQGEFMSTRQTVYHEKCIQDGFTLIELMVVIAIIGVLMAVAVPQYGNYMDKASLRACEGELASYRSMVLTSHSLTQSAEVEAPVGFKFQACNIEDNRRQPLASAFSNSNDLEGEITTNRPNAGGITIEGGSIKSEK
;
A
#
# COMPACT_ATOMS: atom_id res chain seq x y z
N MET A 1 -20.98 62.63 24.42
CA MET A 1 -19.52 62.88 24.38
C MET A 1 -19.00 62.26 23.09
N ILE A 2 -19.33 62.84 21.93
CA ILE A 2 -18.62 63.89 21.17
C ILE A 2 -17.28 63.42 20.55
N ARG A 3 -17.35 63.28 19.21
CA ARG A 3 -16.33 63.45 18.15
C ARG A 3 -14.85 63.23 18.45
N VAL A 4 -14.26 62.31 17.67
CA VAL A 4 -12.86 62.41 17.21
C VAL A 4 -12.83 63.38 16.03
N GLY A 5 -12.25 64.58 16.24
CA GLY A 5 -11.86 65.54 15.19
C GLY A 5 -10.33 65.54 15.07
N GLN A 6 -9.80 65.22 13.89
CA GLN A 6 -9.23 66.18 12.91
C GLN A 6 -7.84 66.70 13.29
N ARG A 7 -6.83 66.28 12.51
CA ARG A 7 -6.10 67.06 11.48
C ARG A 7 -5.13 68.05 12.12
N ASP A 8 -3.84 67.86 11.86
CA ASP A 8 -2.92 68.87 11.32
C ASP A 8 -1.63 68.13 10.87
N GLN A 9 -1.32 67.99 9.58
CA GLN A 9 -0.78 68.96 8.61
C GLN A 9 0.68 69.40 8.85
N PHE A 10 1.50 69.15 7.82
CA PHE A 10 2.73 69.84 7.43
C PHE A 10 3.96 69.80 8.38
N TYR A 11 4.92 68.93 8.04
CA TYR A 11 6.35 69.26 8.10
C TYR A 11 6.87 69.12 6.67
N SER A 12 6.83 70.20 5.89
CA SER A 12 7.86 71.24 5.81
C SER A 12 9.19 70.68 5.28
N ILE A 13 9.29 70.76 3.96
CA ILE A 13 10.47 70.69 3.08
C ILE A 13 11.70 71.36 3.71
N ALA A 14 12.68 70.55 4.10
CA ALA A 14 14.06 70.97 4.31
C ALA A 14 14.96 70.23 3.30
N HIS A 15 15.25 70.93 2.20
CA HIS A 15 16.60 71.13 1.68
C HIS A 15 17.58 69.94 1.84
N LEU A 16 17.81 69.16 0.78
CA LEU A 16 19.16 68.70 0.45
C LEU A 16 19.34 68.60 -1.07
N LYS A 17 20.31 69.39 -1.51
CA LYS A 17 20.80 69.63 -2.86
C LYS A 17 21.21 68.31 -3.51
N GLN A 18 20.61 67.96 -4.64
CA GLN A 18 21.13 66.91 -5.51
C GLN A 18 22.48 67.38 -6.08
N GLY A 19 23.55 66.80 -5.56
CA GLY A 19 24.91 67.07 -5.97
C GLY A 19 25.85 66.15 -5.20
N GLU A 20 25.95 64.91 -5.64
CA GLU A 20 27.22 64.24 -5.95
C GLU A 20 26.92 62.84 -6.50
N PHE A 21 27.10 62.75 -7.81
CA PHE A 21 27.27 61.50 -8.54
C PHE A 21 28.52 60.80 -7.99
N MET A 22 28.33 59.81 -7.11
CA MET A 22 29.41 58.88 -6.77
C MET A 22 28.91 57.46 -6.92
N SER A 23 29.04 57.01 -8.17
CA SER A 23 28.89 55.65 -8.63
C SER A 23 29.86 54.72 -7.90
N THR A 24 29.43 54.10 -6.80
CA THR A 24 29.99 52.82 -6.37
C THR A 24 29.36 51.72 -7.22
N ARG A 25 30.00 51.40 -8.35
CA ARG A 25 29.78 50.14 -9.06
C ARG A 25 30.25 49.01 -8.16
N GLN A 26 29.39 48.50 -7.28
CA GLN A 26 29.58 47.20 -6.67
C GLN A 26 29.27 46.14 -7.74
N THR A 27 30.32 45.60 -8.36
CA THR A 27 30.21 44.39 -9.16
C THR A 27 29.89 43.23 -8.21
N VAL A 28 28.62 42.84 -8.15
CA VAL A 28 28.20 41.59 -7.51
C VAL A 28 28.87 40.46 -8.29
N TYR A 29 29.88 39.82 -7.71
CA TYR A 29 30.44 38.58 -8.25
C TYR A 29 29.35 37.52 -8.11
N HIS A 30 28.65 37.27 -9.22
CA HIS A 30 27.75 36.13 -9.33
C HIS A 30 28.63 34.89 -9.42
N GLU A 31 28.87 34.25 -8.28
CA GLU A 31 29.45 32.92 -8.25
C GLU A 31 28.44 32.01 -8.95
N LYS A 32 28.76 31.58 -10.17
CA LYS A 32 28.01 30.50 -10.82
C LYS A 32 28.16 29.29 -9.93
N CYS A 33 27.16 29.01 -9.10
CA CYS A 33 26.97 27.69 -8.55
C CYS A 33 26.94 26.76 -9.76
N ILE A 34 27.99 25.95 -9.95
CA ILE A 34 28.03 24.94 -11.00
C ILE A 34 26.84 24.05 -10.68
N GLN A 35 25.81 24.11 -11.52
CA GLN A 35 24.74 23.13 -11.43
C GLN A 35 25.34 21.83 -11.95
N ASP A 36 25.77 20.98 -11.01
CA ASP A 36 26.19 19.61 -11.28
C ASP A 36 24.96 18.82 -11.76
N GLY A 37 24.68 18.95 -13.06
CA GLY A 37 23.64 18.21 -13.75
C GLY A 37 24.08 16.77 -14.00
N PHE A 38 23.16 15.83 -13.81
CA PHE A 38 23.35 14.41 -14.14
C PHE A 38 23.72 14.28 -15.62
N THR A 39 24.79 13.54 -15.92
CA THR A 39 25.25 13.39 -17.30
C THR A 39 24.39 12.36 -18.05
N LEU A 40 24.14 12.56 -19.34
CA LEU A 40 23.42 11.57 -20.16
C LEU A 40 24.13 10.21 -20.21
N ILE A 41 25.46 10.21 -20.11
CA ILE A 41 26.27 8.99 -20.09
C ILE A 41 26.08 8.22 -18.78
N GLU A 42 25.99 8.92 -17.65
CA GLU A 42 25.70 8.31 -16.35
C GLU A 42 24.33 7.65 -16.35
N LEU A 43 23.33 8.29 -16.96
CA LEU A 43 22.01 7.69 -17.13
C LEU A 43 22.01 6.47 -18.06
N MET A 44 22.77 6.51 -19.17
CA MET A 44 22.86 5.38 -20.11
C MET A 44 23.41 4.11 -19.46
N VAL A 45 24.40 4.23 -18.57
CA VAL A 45 24.96 3.06 -17.87
C VAL A 45 23.95 2.51 -16.86
N VAL A 46 23.21 3.37 -16.16
CA VAL A 46 22.19 2.94 -15.18
C VAL A 46 21.08 2.14 -15.86
N ILE A 47 20.54 2.63 -16.98
CA ILE A 47 19.47 1.90 -17.70
C ILE A 47 19.97 0.57 -18.26
N ALA A 48 21.25 0.49 -18.67
CA ALA A 48 21.86 -0.75 -19.15
C ALA A 48 21.91 -1.81 -18.04
N ILE A 49 22.33 -1.43 -16.83
CA ILE A 49 22.39 -2.34 -15.69
C ILE A 49 20.97 -2.77 -15.25
N ILE A 50 20.02 -1.84 -15.15
CA ILE A 50 18.63 -2.15 -14.81
C ILE A 50 18.00 -3.11 -15.83
N GLY A 51 18.30 -2.93 -17.13
CA GLY A 51 17.84 -3.82 -18.19
C GLY A 51 18.27 -5.28 -17.99
N VAL A 52 19.53 -5.51 -17.64
CA VAL A 52 20.07 -6.86 -17.37
C VAL A 52 19.41 -7.48 -16.13
N LEU A 53 19.23 -6.70 -15.05
CA LEU A 53 18.59 -7.19 -13.83
C LEU A 53 17.11 -7.55 -14.05
N MET A 54 16.37 -6.72 -14.79
CA MET A 54 14.96 -6.95 -15.09
C MET A 54 14.73 -8.22 -15.92
N ALA A 55 15.62 -8.52 -16.87
CA ALA A 55 15.51 -9.73 -17.69
C ALA A 55 15.45 -11.02 -16.87
N VAL A 56 16.17 -11.08 -15.73
CA VAL A 56 16.17 -12.24 -14.83
C VAL A 56 15.07 -12.14 -13.75
N ALA A 57 14.74 -10.93 -13.29
CA ALA A 57 13.80 -10.71 -12.20
C ALA A 57 12.34 -10.91 -12.60
N VAL A 58 11.93 -10.39 -13.77
CA VAL A 58 10.54 -10.42 -14.25
C VAL A 58 9.92 -11.82 -14.28
N PRO A 59 10.55 -12.87 -14.87
CA PRO A 59 9.93 -14.18 -14.94
C PRO A 59 9.72 -14.82 -13.55
N GLN A 60 10.58 -14.53 -12.58
CA GLN A 60 10.47 -15.12 -11.24
C GLN A 60 9.43 -14.40 -10.37
N TYR A 61 9.24 -13.09 -10.58
CA TYR A 61 8.33 -12.27 -9.78
C TYR A 61 6.89 -12.80 -9.76
N GLY A 62 6.41 -13.33 -10.88
CA GLY A 62 5.08 -13.95 -10.96
C GLY A 62 4.89 -15.07 -9.93
N ASN A 63 5.82 -16.04 -9.92
CA ASN A 63 5.79 -17.17 -9.01
C ASN A 63 5.89 -16.76 -7.53
N TYR A 64 6.56 -15.64 -7.23
CA TYR A 64 6.60 -15.08 -5.88
C TYR A 64 5.25 -14.49 -5.47
N MET A 65 4.58 -13.78 -6.37
CA MET A 65 3.24 -13.24 -6.12
C MET A 65 2.19 -14.36 -5.99
N ASP A 66 2.31 -15.42 -6.79
CA ASP A 66 1.51 -16.64 -6.70
C ASP A 66 1.60 -17.26 -5.30
N LYS A 67 2.81 -17.53 -4.83
CA LYS A 67 3.05 -18.06 -3.47
C LYS A 67 2.58 -17.11 -2.38
N ALA A 68 2.78 -15.80 -2.55
CA ALA A 68 2.34 -14.81 -1.59
C ALA A 68 0.81 -14.78 -1.45
N SER A 69 0.08 -14.89 -2.57
CA SER A 69 -1.39 -14.97 -2.57
C SER A 69 -1.87 -16.23 -1.86
N LEU A 70 -1.24 -17.38 -2.12
CA LEU A 70 -1.57 -18.63 -1.44
C LEU A 70 -1.35 -18.53 0.08
N ARG A 71 -0.22 -17.98 0.53
CA ARG A 71 0.04 -17.76 1.97
C ARG A 71 -0.96 -16.79 2.61
N ALA A 72 -1.35 -15.74 1.89
CA ALA A 72 -2.36 -14.81 2.36
C ALA A 72 -3.71 -15.51 2.54
N CYS A 73 -4.11 -16.35 1.58
CA CYS A 73 -5.34 -17.13 1.66
C CYS A 73 -5.30 -18.16 2.80
N GLU A 74 -4.18 -18.86 3.02
CA GLU A 74 -4.01 -19.73 4.21
C GLU A 74 -4.21 -18.97 5.52
N GLY A 75 -3.67 -17.75 5.63
CA GLY A 75 -3.84 -16.89 6.80
C GLY A 75 -5.29 -16.46 7.03
N GLU A 76 -6.01 -16.13 5.96
CA GLU A 76 -7.44 -15.82 6.01
C GLU A 76 -8.25 -17.03 6.48
N LEU A 77 -7.97 -18.23 5.94
CA LEU A 77 -8.63 -19.47 6.35
C LEU A 77 -8.35 -19.82 7.82
N ALA A 78 -7.14 -19.57 8.32
CA ALA A 78 -6.81 -19.78 9.73
C ALA A 78 -7.60 -18.85 10.66
N SER A 79 -7.76 -17.58 10.27
CA SER A 79 -8.60 -16.62 10.99
C SER A 79 -10.08 -17.02 10.95
N TYR A 80 -10.58 -17.40 9.77
CA TYR A 80 -11.94 -17.89 9.59
C TYR A 80 -12.22 -19.15 10.43
N ARG A 81 -11.31 -20.13 10.43
CA ARG A 81 -11.38 -21.34 11.25
C ARG A 81 -11.51 -21.01 12.74
N SER A 82 -10.71 -20.07 13.23
CA SER A 82 -10.72 -19.67 14.65
C SER A 82 -12.06 -19.06 15.05
N MET A 83 -12.64 -18.24 14.18
CA MET A 83 -13.95 -17.63 14.39
C MET A 83 -15.07 -18.68 14.34
N VAL A 84 -15.06 -19.60 13.37
CA VAL A 84 -16.02 -20.71 13.25
C VAL A 84 -15.97 -21.61 14.48
N LEU A 85 -14.77 -21.98 14.93
CA LEU A 85 -14.61 -22.83 16.11
C LEU A 85 -15.13 -22.15 17.37
N THR A 86 -14.86 -20.84 17.52
CA THR A 86 -15.35 -20.05 18.64
C THR A 86 -16.87 -19.98 18.63
N SER A 87 -17.51 -19.64 17.51
CA SER A 87 -18.97 -19.56 17.43
C SER A 87 -19.62 -20.93 17.67
N HIS A 88 -19.06 -22.00 17.11
CA HIS A 88 -19.56 -23.36 17.31
C HIS A 88 -19.48 -23.81 18.78
N SER A 89 -18.39 -23.47 19.47
CA SER A 89 -18.23 -23.79 20.89
C SER A 89 -19.23 -23.09 21.81
N LEU A 90 -19.70 -21.89 21.42
CA LEU A 90 -20.66 -21.10 22.21
C LEU A 90 -22.11 -21.52 21.96
N THR A 91 -22.45 -21.90 20.73
CA THR A 91 -23.83 -22.26 20.38
C THR A 91 -24.16 -23.72 20.68
N GLN A 92 -23.15 -24.60 20.78
CA GLN A 92 -23.30 -26.05 21.00
C GLN A 92 -24.41 -26.69 20.13
N SER A 93 -24.58 -26.13 18.92
CA SER A 93 -25.65 -26.49 17.99
C SER A 93 -25.09 -27.43 16.92
N ALA A 94 -25.91 -28.40 16.48
CA ALA A 94 -25.56 -29.32 15.40
C ALA A 94 -25.46 -28.61 14.03
N GLU A 95 -26.05 -27.42 13.91
CA GLU A 95 -25.98 -26.59 12.71
C GLU A 95 -24.85 -25.57 12.84
N VAL A 96 -23.89 -25.65 11.91
CA VAL A 96 -22.73 -24.77 11.87
C VAL A 96 -23.06 -23.58 10.98
N GLU A 97 -23.34 -22.44 11.61
CA GLU A 97 -23.58 -21.20 10.88
C GLU A 97 -22.26 -20.54 10.49
N ALA A 98 -22.07 -20.31 9.18
CA ALA A 98 -20.94 -19.56 8.66
C ALA A 98 -20.95 -18.14 9.25
N PRO A 99 -19.86 -17.66 9.86
CA PRO A 99 -19.83 -16.34 10.46
C PRO A 99 -20.14 -15.24 9.44
N VAL A 100 -21.15 -14.44 9.74
CA VAL A 100 -21.59 -13.34 8.89
C VAL A 100 -20.58 -12.19 8.93
N GLY A 101 -20.19 -11.68 7.75
CA GLY A 101 -19.35 -10.48 7.63
C GLY A 101 -17.84 -10.73 7.43
N PHE A 102 -17.37 -11.97 7.49
CA PHE A 102 -15.99 -12.27 7.10
C PHE A 102 -15.85 -12.23 5.58
N LYS A 103 -14.98 -11.35 5.08
CA LYS A 103 -14.67 -11.21 3.67
C LYS A 103 -13.29 -11.77 3.40
N PHE A 104 -13.22 -12.76 2.53
CA PHE A 104 -11.97 -13.23 1.97
C PHE A 104 -11.49 -12.22 0.92
N GLN A 105 -10.22 -11.82 1.01
CA GLN A 105 -9.59 -10.89 0.07
C GLN A 105 -8.56 -11.60 -0.80
N ALA A 106 -7.87 -12.59 -0.23
CA ALA A 106 -6.91 -13.43 -0.93
C ALA A 106 -7.53 -14.72 -1.46
N CYS A 107 -8.43 -15.36 -0.70
CA CYS A 107 -9.13 -16.56 -1.17
C CYS A 107 -10.31 -16.22 -2.09
N ASN A 108 -10.49 -17.01 -3.14
CA ASN A 108 -11.68 -17.01 -3.97
C ASN A 108 -12.62 -18.13 -3.52
N ILE A 109 -13.55 -17.77 -2.60
CA ILE A 109 -14.54 -18.69 -2.05
C ILE A 109 -15.94 -18.16 -2.37
N GLU A 110 -16.68 -18.94 -3.14
CA GLU A 110 -18.08 -18.68 -3.45
C GLU A 110 -18.97 -18.78 -2.21
N ASP A 111 -20.07 -18.00 -2.18
CA ASP A 111 -20.95 -17.92 -1.01
C ASP A 111 -21.56 -19.29 -0.63
N ASN A 112 -21.90 -20.12 -1.62
CA ASN A 112 -22.42 -21.49 -1.43
C ASN A 112 -21.40 -22.44 -0.77
N ARG A 113 -20.10 -22.14 -0.86
CA ARG A 113 -19.03 -22.98 -0.26
C ARG A 113 -18.66 -22.55 1.16
N ARG A 114 -19.19 -21.44 1.68
CA ARG A 114 -18.88 -20.96 3.04
C ARG A 114 -19.45 -21.85 4.14
N GLN A 115 -20.69 -22.31 3.98
CA GLN A 115 -21.32 -23.25 4.92
C GLN A 115 -20.58 -24.59 5.01
N PRO A 116 -20.28 -25.29 3.88
CA PRO A 116 -19.53 -26.54 3.96
C PRO A 116 -18.10 -26.32 4.49
N LEU A 117 -17.46 -25.19 4.16
CA LEU A 117 -16.16 -24.83 4.74
C LEU A 117 -16.20 -24.68 6.27
N ALA A 118 -17.21 -23.98 6.80
CA ALA A 118 -17.40 -23.85 8.24
C ALA A 118 -17.59 -25.23 8.90
N SER A 119 -18.41 -26.10 8.29
CA SER A 119 -18.65 -27.45 8.79
C SER A 119 -17.41 -28.34 8.74
N ALA A 120 -16.53 -28.16 7.74
CA ALA A 120 -15.26 -28.85 7.64
C ALA A 120 -14.35 -28.48 8.81
N PHE A 121 -14.30 -27.19 9.18
CA PHE A 121 -13.49 -26.71 10.29
C PHE A 121 -14.01 -27.12 11.68
N SER A 122 -15.32 -27.04 11.93
CA SER A 122 -15.89 -27.33 13.24
C SER A 122 -15.95 -28.84 13.53
N ASN A 123 -16.33 -29.64 12.53
CA ASN A 123 -16.53 -31.08 12.69
C ASN A 123 -15.30 -31.91 12.29
N SER A 124 -14.20 -31.26 11.90
CA SER A 124 -12.99 -31.93 11.41
C SER A 124 -13.26 -32.84 10.20
N ASN A 125 -14.13 -32.38 9.30
CA ASN A 125 -14.42 -33.08 8.05
C ASN A 125 -13.51 -32.56 6.92
N ASP A 126 -13.50 -33.30 5.82
CA ASP A 126 -12.87 -32.87 4.57
C ASP A 126 -13.80 -31.92 3.82
N LEU A 127 -13.21 -30.93 3.13
CA LEU A 127 -13.94 -30.13 2.15
C LEU A 127 -13.68 -30.69 0.75
N GLU A 128 -14.75 -31.04 0.05
CA GLU A 128 -14.65 -31.53 -1.31
C GLU A 128 -14.22 -30.40 -2.25
N GLY A 129 -13.09 -30.60 -2.96
CA GLY A 129 -12.54 -29.64 -3.92
C GLY A 129 -11.67 -28.53 -3.30
N GLU A 130 -10.82 -27.95 -4.13
CA GLU A 130 -9.82 -26.96 -3.73
C GLU A 130 -10.41 -25.56 -3.54
N ILE A 131 -9.86 -24.80 -2.60
CA ILE A 131 -10.05 -23.36 -2.44
C ILE A 131 -8.96 -22.65 -3.22
N THR A 132 -9.35 -21.89 -4.23
CA THR A 132 -8.40 -21.15 -5.06
C THR A 132 -8.15 -19.77 -4.49
N THR A 133 -7.06 -19.13 -4.92
CA THR A 133 -6.82 -17.72 -4.60
C THR A 133 -7.39 -16.82 -5.70
N ASN A 134 -7.38 -15.50 -5.50
CA ASN A 134 -7.67 -14.54 -6.56
C ASN A 134 -6.70 -14.60 -7.77
N ARG A 135 -5.63 -15.39 -7.67
CA ARG A 135 -4.60 -15.53 -8.69
C ARG A 135 -4.61 -16.99 -9.21
N PRO A 136 -4.87 -17.19 -10.52
CA PRO A 136 -5.19 -18.52 -11.05
C PRO A 136 -4.01 -19.51 -11.04
N ASN A 137 -2.77 -19.02 -10.96
CA ASN A 137 -1.56 -19.84 -10.99
C ASN A 137 -0.94 -20.04 -9.59
N ALA A 138 -1.62 -19.57 -8.53
CA ALA A 138 -1.12 -19.65 -7.16
C ALA A 138 -1.18 -21.06 -6.56
N GLY A 139 -1.82 -22.00 -7.25
CA GLY A 139 -2.32 -23.23 -6.66
C GLY A 139 -3.53 -22.94 -5.77
N GLY A 140 -3.89 -23.92 -4.94
CA GLY A 140 -4.95 -23.76 -3.98
C GLY A 140 -4.78 -24.65 -2.76
N ILE A 141 -5.86 -24.69 -1.99
CA ILE A 141 -5.85 -25.14 -0.61
C ILE A 141 -6.96 -26.18 -0.43
N THR A 142 -6.60 -27.34 0.09
CA THR A 142 -7.53 -28.39 0.49
C THR A 142 -7.74 -28.36 2.00
N ILE A 143 -8.94 -28.75 2.43
CA ILE A 143 -9.23 -28.94 3.86
C ILE A 143 -9.38 -30.43 4.10
N GLU A 144 -8.48 -30.98 4.90
CA GLU A 144 -8.48 -32.40 5.27
C GLU A 144 -8.55 -32.53 6.80
N GLY A 145 -9.54 -33.24 7.32
CA GLY A 145 -9.75 -33.41 8.76
C GLY A 145 -9.90 -32.08 9.50
N GLY A 146 -10.53 -31.08 8.87
CA GLY A 146 -10.61 -29.70 9.36
C GLY A 146 -9.27 -28.94 9.42
N SER A 147 -8.20 -29.47 8.84
CA SER A 147 -6.89 -28.82 8.77
C SER A 147 -6.63 -28.25 7.38
N ILE A 148 -6.02 -27.07 7.35
CA ILE A 148 -5.68 -26.35 6.12
C ILE A 148 -4.41 -26.98 5.55
N LYS A 149 -4.48 -27.50 4.31
CA LYS A 149 -3.32 -27.98 3.56
C LYS A 149 -3.22 -27.25 2.25
N SER A 150 -2.06 -26.66 1.97
CA SER A 150 -1.75 -26.14 0.64
C SER A 150 -1.14 -27.23 -0.21
N GLU A 151 -1.73 -27.45 -1.38
CA GLU A 151 -1.07 -28.15 -2.48
C GLU A 151 -0.19 -27.13 -3.23
N LYS A 152 0.94 -27.59 -3.78
CA LYS A 152 1.99 -26.74 -4.33
C LYS A 152 2.39 -27.18 -5.73
#